data_AF-A0A9X3BS46-F1
#
_entry.id   AF-A0A9X3BS46-F1
#
_cell.length_a   1.000
_cell.length_b   1.000
_cell.length_c   1.000
_cell.angle_alpha   90.00
_cell.angle_beta   90.00
_cell.angle_gamma   90.00
#
_symmetry.space_group_name_H-M   'P 1'
#
loop_
_entity.id
_entity.type
_entity.pdbx_description
1 polymer ?
#
loop_
_entity_poly.entity_id
_entity_poly.type
_entity_poly.pdbx_seq_one_letter_code
_entity_poly.pdbx_strand_id
1 'polypeptide(L)'
;MSDGFDRDADDASGRETTFAMDPQTVIWGLARQLVQGQSDLAEFRRAADTARRVRDSAPEAIEKHLADCAALEKSWYTETLPMLTASMRLAIEVYDTFGPGRTVIADPVEAAIWNNKHHVWFTEYSQQARLGG
;
A
#
# COMPACT_ATOMS: atom_id res chain seq x y z
N MET A 1 21.73 -7.41 40.21
CA MET A 1 21.74 -7.96 38.84
C MET A 1 20.36 -8.52 38.56
N SER A 2 19.58 -7.80 37.76
CA SER A 2 18.46 -8.27 36.93
C SER A 2 17.89 -7.03 36.27
N ASP A 3 18.58 -6.60 35.23
CA ASP A 3 18.27 -5.48 34.34
C ASP A 3 17.95 -6.16 33.00
N GLY A 4 16.75 -5.98 32.43
CA GLY A 4 16.49 -6.54 31.10
C GLY A 4 15.09 -6.97 30.67
N PHE A 5 13.99 -6.46 31.25
CA PHE A 5 12.64 -6.84 30.76
C PHE A 5 11.68 -5.69 30.40
N ASP A 6 12.13 -4.43 30.39
CA ASP A 6 11.26 -3.28 30.06
C ASP A 6 11.59 -2.56 28.74
N ARG A 7 12.60 -3.00 27.97
CA ARG A 7 13.03 -2.27 26.75
C ARG A 7 12.14 -2.47 25.51
N ASP A 8 11.36 -3.53 25.46
CA ASP A 8 10.63 -3.89 24.22
C ASP A 8 9.16 -3.46 24.23
N ALA A 9 8.57 -3.21 25.42
CA ALA A 9 7.18 -2.73 25.54
C ALA A 9 7.05 -1.22 25.25
N ASP A 10 8.09 -0.44 25.53
CA ASP A 10 8.12 1.01 25.33
C ASP A 10 8.24 1.39 23.84
N ASP A 11 8.89 0.53 23.04
CA ASP A 11 9.11 0.73 21.60
C ASP A 11 7.85 0.42 20.75
N ALA A 12 6.91 -0.37 21.26
CA ALA A 12 5.63 -0.61 20.60
C ALA A 12 4.61 0.53 20.85
N SER A 13 4.59 1.09 22.07
CA SER A 13 3.74 2.25 22.38
C SER A 13 4.30 3.55 21.80
N GLY A 14 5.64 3.69 21.76
CA GLY A 14 6.32 4.84 21.19
C GLY A 14 6.10 5.02 19.67
N ARG A 15 5.84 3.94 18.92
CA ARG A 15 5.56 4.01 17.47
C ARG A 15 4.26 4.73 17.13
N GLU A 16 3.28 4.78 18.03
CA GLU A 16 2.08 5.61 17.85
C GLU A 16 2.30 7.07 18.27
N THR A 17 3.32 7.36 19.09
CA THR A 17 3.58 8.72 19.61
C THR A 17 4.42 9.61 18.69
N THR A 18 5.11 9.04 17.70
CA THR A 18 6.01 9.80 16.83
C THR A 18 5.65 9.54 15.37
N PHE A 19 5.60 10.61 14.56
CA PHE A 19 5.50 10.50 13.11
C PHE A 19 6.87 10.81 12.50
N ALA A 20 7.34 9.98 11.56
CA ALA A 20 8.58 10.23 10.86
C ALA A 20 8.47 9.84 9.38
N MET A 21 8.88 10.74 8.50
CA MET A 21 8.86 10.51 7.06
C MET A 21 9.92 11.34 6.34
N ASP A 22 10.60 10.74 5.38
CA ASP A 22 11.27 11.47 4.30
C ASP A 22 10.35 11.41 3.08
N PRO A 23 9.63 12.49 2.75
CA PRO A 23 8.58 12.45 1.75
C PRO A 23 9.13 12.20 0.34
N GLN A 24 10.33 12.69 0.02
CA GLN A 24 10.90 12.51 -1.33
C GLN A 24 11.31 11.05 -1.55
N THR A 25 11.95 10.44 -0.55
CA THR A 25 12.30 9.02 -0.58
C THR A 25 11.03 8.15 -0.70
N VAL A 26 9.99 8.48 0.07
CA VAL A 26 8.72 7.75 0.04
C VAL A 26 8.00 7.91 -1.31
N ILE A 27 7.88 9.13 -1.85
CA ILE A 27 7.25 9.39 -3.16
C ILE A 27 7.93 8.58 -4.25
N TRP A 28 9.28 8.58 -4.31
CA TRP A 28 10.01 7.80 -5.30
C TRP A 28 9.82 6.29 -5.13
N GLY A 29 9.79 5.80 -3.90
CA GLY A 29 9.50 4.40 -3.60
C GLY A 29 8.11 3.98 -4.08
N LEU A 30 7.10 4.77 -3.74
CA LEU A 30 5.69 4.53 -4.12
C LEU A 30 5.49 4.61 -5.63
N ALA A 31 6.11 5.58 -6.31
CA ALA A 31 6.03 5.70 -7.77
C ALA A 31 6.59 4.45 -8.47
N ARG A 32 7.71 3.92 -7.99
CA ARG A 32 8.29 2.66 -8.51
C ARG A 32 7.38 1.47 -8.27
N GLN A 33 6.80 1.36 -7.07
CA GLN A 33 5.84 0.29 -6.75
C GLN A 33 4.60 0.35 -7.65
N LEU A 34 4.07 1.56 -7.90
CA LEU A 34 2.93 1.75 -8.79
C LEU A 34 3.25 1.30 -10.23
N VAL A 35 4.40 1.73 -10.77
CA VAL A 35 4.83 1.36 -12.13
C VAL A 35 5.06 -0.14 -12.24
N GLN A 36 5.71 -0.75 -11.24
CA GLN A 36 5.96 -2.19 -11.22
C GLN A 36 4.64 -2.97 -11.20
N GLY A 37 3.72 -2.65 -10.29
CA GLY A 37 2.47 -3.39 -10.19
C GLY A 37 1.55 -3.22 -11.41
N GLN A 38 1.57 -2.07 -12.08
CA GLN A 38 0.89 -1.91 -13.38
C GLN A 38 1.51 -2.78 -14.48
N SER A 39 2.84 -2.92 -14.47
CA SER A 39 3.56 -3.79 -15.41
C SER A 39 3.22 -5.26 -15.16
N ASP A 40 3.26 -5.69 -13.89
CA ASP A 40 2.92 -7.04 -13.46
C ASP A 40 1.47 -7.38 -13.83
N LEU A 41 0.52 -6.46 -13.59
CA LEU A 41 -0.87 -6.66 -13.97
C LEU A 41 -1.06 -6.81 -15.48
N ALA A 42 -0.32 -6.02 -16.28
CA ALA A 42 -0.36 -6.15 -17.74
C ALA A 42 0.19 -7.50 -18.21
N GLU A 43 1.23 -8.03 -17.57
CA GLU A 43 1.77 -9.36 -17.84
C GLU A 43 0.79 -10.47 -17.44
N PHE A 44 0.18 -10.37 -16.25
CA PHE A 44 -0.84 -11.33 -15.81
C PHE A 44 -2.04 -11.39 -16.76
N ARG A 45 -2.52 -10.25 -17.24
CA ARG A 45 -3.61 -10.20 -18.23
C ARG A 45 -3.23 -10.90 -19.53
N ARG A 46 -2.01 -10.67 -20.05
CA ARG A 46 -1.50 -11.36 -21.25
C ARG A 46 -1.38 -12.88 -21.04
N ALA A 47 -0.93 -13.30 -19.86
CA ALA A 47 -0.84 -14.71 -19.49
C ALA A 47 -2.24 -15.36 -19.43
N ALA A 48 -3.22 -14.70 -18.81
CA ALA A 48 -4.60 -15.14 -18.75
C ALA A 48 -5.21 -15.27 -20.16
N ASP A 49 -4.99 -14.31 -21.06
CA ASP A 49 -5.45 -14.39 -22.45
C ASP A 49 -4.82 -15.55 -23.22
N THR A 50 -3.54 -15.84 -22.95
CA THR A 50 -2.86 -17.00 -23.54
C THR A 50 -3.45 -18.31 -23.02
N ALA A 51 -3.69 -18.40 -21.71
CA ALA A 51 -4.29 -19.57 -21.08
C ALA A 51 -5.71 -19.85 -21.63
N ARG A 52 -6.53 -18.82 -21.84
CA ARG A 52 -7.86 -18.94 -22.46
C ARG A 52 -7.83 -19.59 -23.84
N ARG A 53 -6.79 -19.33 -24.64
CA ARG A 53 -6.65 -19.89 -26.01
C ARG A 53 -6.30 -21.38 -26.02
N VAL A 54 -5.71 -21.89 -24.95
CA VAL A 54 -5.32 -23.30 -24.82
C VAL A 54 -6.19 -24.07 -23.82
N ARG A 55 -7.33 -23.48 -23.40
CA ARG A 55 -8.24 -24.02 -22.38
C ARG A 55 -8.59 -25.48 -22.61
N ASP A 56 -8.87 -25.85 -23.85
CA ASP A 56 -9.36 -27.18 -24.21
C ASP A 56 -8.30 -28.28 -23.98
N SER A 57 -7.03 -27.92 -23.77
CA SER A 57 -5.94 -28.86 -23.47
C SER A 57 -5.88 -29.28 -21.99
N ALA A 58 -6.36 -28.44 -21.07
CA ALA A 58 -6.33 -28.70 -19.62
C ALA A 58 -7.35 -27.80 -18.88
N PRO A 59 -8.67 -28.04 -19.04
CA PRO A 59 -9.70 -27.09 -18.64
C PRO A 59 -9.69 -26.75 -17.15
N GLU A 60 -9.60 -27.73 -16.26
CA GLU A 60 -9.64 -27.49 -14.80
C GLU A 60 -8.44 -26.68 -14.29
N ALA A 61 -7.23 -27.00 -14.76
CA ALA A 61 -6.02 -26.28 -14.38
C ALA A 61 -6.04 -24.83 -14.90
N ILE A 62 -6.58 -24.62 -16.10
CA ILE A 62 -6.69 -23.30 -16.73
C ILE A 62 -7.79 -22.48 -16.05
N GLU A 63 -8.92 -23.07 -15.69
CA GLU A 63 -9.99 -22.38 -14.94
C GLU A 63 -9.51 -21.89 -13.58
N LYS A 64 -8.80 -22.73 -12.82
CA LYS A 64 -8.19 -22.31 -11.55
C LYS A 64 -7.23 -21.14 -11.76
N HIS A 65 -6.32 -21.25 -12.73
CA HIS A 65 -5.37 -20.19 -13.01
C HIS A 65 -6.04 -18.87 -13.39
N LEU A 66 -7.11 -18.92 -14.19
CA LEU A 66 -7.88 -17.72 -14.54
C LEU A 66 -8.62 -17.10 -13.35
N ALA A 67 -9.13 -17.92 -12.42
CA ALA A 67 -9.74 -17.45 -11.18
C ALA A 67 -8.71 -16.76 -10.28
N ASP A 68 -7.51 -17.34 -10.14
CA ASP A 68 -6.40 -16.75 -9.38
C ASP A 68 -5.98 -15.39 -9.97
N CYS A 69 -5.88 -15.29 -11.30
CA CYS A 69 -5.60 -14.03 -12.00
C CYS A 69 -6.68 -12.97 -11.74
N ALA A 70 -7.97 -13.34 -11.80
CA ALA A 70 -9.07 -12.43 -11.52
C ALA A 70 -9.08 -11.96 -10.05
N ALA A 71 -8.74 -12.83 -9.11
CA ALA A 71 -8.63 -12.47 -7.69
C ALA A 71 -7.48 -11.49 -7.44
N LEU A 72 -6.33 -11.70 -8.09
CA LEU A 72 -5.17 -10.79 -7.99
C LEU A 72 -5.49 -9.41 -8.59
N GLU A 73 -6.12 -9.38 -9.77
CA GLU A 73 -6.56 -8.14 -10.39
C GLU A 73 -7.56 -7.38 -9.50
N LYS A 74 -8.50 -8.10 -8.89
CA LYS A 74 -9.45 -7.51 -7.94
C LYS A 74 -8.72 -6.91 -6.72
N SER A 75 -7.84 -7.67 -6.05
CA SER A 75 -7.07 -7.18 -4.89
C SER A 75 -6.21 -5.97 -5.25
N TRP A 76 -5.61 -5.95 -6.45
CA TRP A 76 -4.87 -4.78 -6.93
C TRP A 76 -5.73 -3.52 -6.90
N TYR A 77 -6.94 -3.58 -7.45
CA TYR A 77 -7.83 -2.41 -7.53
C TYR A 77 -8.52 -2.07 -6.22
N THR A 78 -8.85 -3.04 -5.38
CA THR A 78 -9.63 -2.79 -4.15
C THR A 78 -8.78 -2.55 -2.91
N GLU A 79 -7.49 -2.88 -2.96
CA GLU A 79 -6.60 -2.82 -1.78
C GLU A 79 -5.28 -2.13 -2.13
N THR A 80 -4.51 -2.68 -3.07
CA THR A 80 -3.14 -2.21 -3.30
C THR A 80 -3.09 -0.79 -3.86
N LEU A 81 -3.87 -0.51 -4.90
CA LEU A 81 -3.90 0.82 -5.53
C LEU A 81 -4.46 1.90 -4.57
N PRO A 82 -5.56 1.67 -3.83
CA PRO A 82 -6.00 2.56 -2.75
C PRO A 82 -4.92 2.84 -1.71
N MET A 83 -4.20 1.82 -1.25
CA MET A 83 -3.12 1.96 -0.27
C MET A 83 -1.97 2.83 -0.81
N LEU A 84 -1.51 2.54 -2.03
CA LEU A 84 -0.45 3.33 -2.68
C LEU A 84 -0.87 4.79 -2.87
N THR A 85 -2.13 5.02 -3.24
CA THR A 85 -2.68 6.37 -3.47
C THR A 85 -2.77 7.15 -2.16
N ALA A 86 -3.28 6.52 -1.09
CA ALA A 86 -3.33 7.13 0.25
C ALA A 86 -1.93 7.47 0.78
N SER A 87 -0.97 6.55 0.61
CA SER A 87 0.42 6.76 1.01
C SER A 87 1.08 7.88 0.20
N MET A 88 0.82 7.96 -1.11
CA MET A 88 1.36 9.00 -1.97
C MET A 88 0.82 10.37 -1.58
N ARG A 89 -0.49 10.46 -1.32
CA ARG A 89 -1.11 11.70 -0.83
C ARG A 89 -0.49 12.16 0.49
N LEU A 90 -0.26 11.24 1.42
CA LEU A 90 0.40 11.57 2.70
C LEU A 90 1.80 12.12 2.48
N ALA A 91 2.61 11.47 1.64
CA ALA A 91 3.96 11.93 1.38
C ALA A 91 4.01 13.30 0.67
N ILE A 92 3.08 13.55 -0.26
CA ILE A 92 2.93 14.87 -0.90
C ILE A 92 2.55 15.92 0.16
N GLU A 93 1.57 15.65 1.01
CA GLU A 93 1.13 16.61 2.03
C GLU A 93 2.24 16.92 3.05
N VAL A 94 3.06 15.92 3.42
CA VAL A 94 4.25 16.12 4.26
C VAL A 94 5.28 17.01 3.55
N TYR A 95 5.54 16.77 2.27
CA TYR A 95 6.44 17.61 1.48
C TYR A 95 5.95 19.06 1.38
N ASP A 96 4.65 19.25 1.10
CA ASP A 96 4.06 20.58 0.96
C ASP A 96 4.04 21.34 2.30
N THR A 97 3.97 20.62 3.44
CA THR A 97 3.92 21.22 4.77
C THR A 97 5.32 21.51 5.34
N PHE A 98 6.25 20.56 5.24
CA PHE A 98 7.55 20.63 5.91
C PHE A 98 8.73 20.83 4.94
N GLY A 99 8.49 20.72 3.64
CA GLY A 99 9.52 20.78 2.62
C GLY A 99 10.29 19.46 2.44
N PRO A 100 11.44 19.52 1.75
CA PRO A 100 12.29 18.36 1.53
C PRO A 100 13.01 17.88 2.80
N GLY A 101 13.42 16.61 2.81
CA GLY A 101 14.20 16.01 3.88
C GLY A 101 13.37 15.29 4.94
N ARG A 102 14.04 14.70 5.92
CA ARG A 102 13.39 13.89 6.95
C ARG A 102 12.67 14.78 7.96
N THR A 103 11.35 14.59 8.06
CA THR A 103 10.51 15.17 9.10
C THR A 103 10.32 14.17 10.24
N VAL A 104 10.40 14.67 11.48
CA VAL A 104 10.05 13.92 12.70
C VAL A 104 9.16 14.81 13.57
N ILE A 105 8.00 14.30 13.97
CA ILE A 105 7.05 14.96 14.86
C ILE A 105 6.97 14.10 16.11
N ALA A 106 7.51 14.62 17.21
CA ALA A 106 7.55 13.93 18.50
C ALA A 106 6.38 14.31 19.43
N ASP A 107 5.61 15.35 19.09
CA ASP A 107 4.37 15.64 19.80
C ASP A 107 3.34 14.54 19.48
N PRO A 108 2.82 13.81 20.48
CA PRO A 108 1.97 12.66 20.25
C PRO A 108 0.61 13.03 19.64
N VAL A 109 0.10 14.24 19.89
CA VAL A 109 -1.18 14.69 19.33
C VAL A 109 -1.00 15.00 17.85
N GLU A 110 0.04 15.76 17.50
CA GLU A 110 0.38 16.05 16.10
C GLU A 110 0.74 14.78 15.34
N ALA A 111 1.57 13.90 15.91
CA ALA A 111 1.94 12.62 15.31
C ALA A 111 0.71 11.75 15.01
N ALA A 112 -0.25 11.67 15.95
CA ALA A 112 -1.48 10.93 15.75
C ALA A 112 -2.33 11.49 14.59
N ILE A 113 -2.37 12.82 14.42
CA ILE A 113 -3.05 13.45 13.27
C ILE A 113 -2.44 12.98 11.95
N TRP A 114 -1.10 12.97 11.85
CA TRP A 114 -0.41 12.53 10.63
C TRP A 114 -0.54 11.03 10.37
N ASN A 115 -0.42 10.20 11.42
CA ASN A 115 -0.60 8.75 11.33
C ASN A 115 -2.02 8.38 10.87
N ASN A 116 -3.04 9.11 11.34
CA ASN A 116 -4.45 8.83 11.02
C ASN A 116 -4.85 9.22 9.60
N LYS A 117 -4.19 10.20 8.97
CA LYS A 117 -4.51 10.65 7.61
C LYS A 117 -4.47 9.51 6.59
N HIS A 118 -3.44 8.66 6.65
CA HIS A 118 -3.33 7.49 5.78
C HIS A 118 -4.56 6.57 5.94
N HIS A 119 -4.95 6.27 7.18
CA HIS A 119 -6.06 5.35 7.45
C HIS A 119 -7.39 5.88 6.89
N VAL A 120 -7.66 7.16 7.08
CA VAL A 120 -8.88 7.82 6.54
C VAL A 120 -8.90 7.73 5.02
N TRP A 121 -7.84 8.17 4.34
CA TRP A 121 -7.83 8.18 2.87
C TRP A 121 -7.80 6.78 2.26
N PHE A 122 -7.10 5.84 2.88
CA PHE A 122 -7.13 4.44 2.44
C PHE A 122 -8.55 3.87 2.49
N THR A 123 -9.28 4.17 3.57
CA THR A 123 -10.68 3.75 3.72
C THR A 123 -11.58 4.38 2.66
N GLU A 124 -11.45 5.69 2.42
CA GLU A 124 -12.19 6.41 1.37
C GLU A 124 -11.93 5.82 -0.02
N TYR A 125 -10.66 5.65 -0.41
CA TYR A 125 -10.30 5.11 -1.73
C TYR A 125 -10.70 3.64 -1.91
N SER A 126 -10.60 2.83 -0.85
CA SER A 126 -11.04 1.44 -0.89
C SER A 126 -12.56 1.32 -1.03
N GLN A 127 -13.33 2.19 -0.39
CA GLN A 127 -14.79 2.25 -0.56
C GLN A 127 -15.15 2.67 -1.99
N GLN A 128 -14.50 3.70 -2.52
CA GLN A 128 -14.72 4.14 -3.90
C GLN A 128 -14.42 3.03 -4.91
N ALA A 129 -13.31 2.30 -4.73
CA ALA A 129 -12.95 1.18 -5.60
C ALA A 129 -13.98 0.04 -5.58
N ARG A 130 -14.67 -0.17 -4.44
CA ARG A 130 -15.74 -1.18 -4.33
C ARG A 130 -17.07 -0.74 -4.94
N LEU A 131 -17.33 0.57 -4.98
CA LEU A 131 -18.58 1.12 -5.51
C LEU A 131 -18.52 1.43 -7.01
N GLY A 132 -17.32 1.62 -7.56
CA GLY A 132 -17.09 1.91 -8.98
C GLY A 132 -16.65 0.72 -9.85
N GLY A 133 -16.68 -0.50 -9.29
CA GLY A 133 -16.35 -1.76 -9.98
C GLY A 133 -17.57 -2.51 -10.50
#